data_AF-A0A1Y2AHX8-F1
#
_entry.id   AF-A0A1Y2AHX8-F1
#
_cell.length_a   1.000
_cell.length_b   1.000
_cell.length_c   1.000
_cell.angle_alpha   90.00
_cell.angle_beta   90.00
_cell.angle_gamma   90.00
#
_symmetry.space_group_name_H-M   'P 1'
#
loop_
_entity.id
_entity.type
_entity.pdbx_description
1 polymer ?
#
loop_
_entity_poly.entity_id
_entity_poly.type
_entity_poly.pdbx_seq_one_letter_code
_entity_poly.pdbx_strand_id
1 'polypeptide(L)'
;MEKNLEIEISKTNRGKEQIILNRKYKFNLSSKRKDNSKKYKCTEYKTLNQCPSFIILNNENQILEYDDSHNHLENKFGAAKSIVKNKIKDEISKSSIPFNVNIKRIYDKISQGMGLICPGYNSIKSQVTRSRRTQLPPDITTFDEIPNESKYYKTKRDENFMIFKNNDLIVFQSPFQAELFSKNKHIFADGTFYIAPIFSYQVFITRTYVTELNCFYTTSFSILKNKKQTTYEILFEEIKKNSSKYNSIEITPKIFHCDFE
;
A
#
# COMPACT_ATOMS: atom_id res chain seq x y z
N MET A 1 24.61 9.33 -38.61
CA MET A 1 24.61 9.01 -37.17
C MET A 1 23.27 8.37 -36.86
N GLU A 2 23.26 7.08 -36.53
CA GLU A 2 22.04 6.43 -36.04
C GLU A 2 21.56 7.17 -34.78
N LYS A 3 20.35 7.74 -34.83
CA LYS A 3 19.71 8.26 -33.63
C LYS A 3 19.50 7.07 -32.70
N ASN A 4 20.25 6.97 -31.61
CA ASN A 4 19.92 6.02 -30.54
C ASN A 4 18.54 6.39 -30.00
N LEU A 5 17.53 5.61 -30.38
CA LEU A 5 16.15 5.78 -29.91
C LEU A 5 15.98 5.05 -28.58
N GLU A 6 15.76 5.80 -27.51
CA GLU A 6 15.48 5.26 -26.18
C GLU A 6 13.96 5.09 -26.02
N ILE A 7 13.52 3.88 -25.68
CA ILE A 7 12.11 3.57 -25.39
C ILE A 7 11.96 3.27 -23.90
N GLU A 8 11.04 3.99 -23.26
CA GLU A 8 10.56 3.65 -21.92
C GLU A 8 9.12 3.15 -22.00
N ILE A 9 8.86 1.95 -21.45
CA ILE A 9 7.51 1.38 -21.37
C ILE A 9 6.76 2.01 -20.21
N SER A 10 5.48 2.27 -20.45
CA SER A 10 4.59 3.02 -19.59
C SER A 10 3.19 2.41 -19.60
N LYS A 11 2.35 2.81 -18.63
CA LYS A 11 0.91 2.53 -18.67
C LYS A 11 0.12 3.83 -18.56
N THR A 12 -0.94 3.91 -19.36
CA THR A 12 -1.96 4.95 -19.24
C THR A 12 -2.68 4.86 -17.89
N ASN A 13 -3.46 5.89 -17.53
CA ASN A 13 -4.28 5.86 -16.32
C ASN A 13 -5.33 4.74 -16.32
N ARG A 14 -5.69 4.20 -17.50
CA ARG A 14 -6.61 3.07 -17.67
C ARG A 14 -5.86 1.71 -17.73
N GLY A 15 -4.57 1.68 -17.41
CA GLY A 15 -3.76 0.45 -17.42
C GLY A 15 -3.32 -0.03 -18.80
N LYS A 16 -3.74 0.63 -19.89
CA LYS A 16 -3.30 0.28 -21.26
C LYS A 16 -1.83 0.63 -21.48
N GLU A 17 -1.16 -0.18 -22.26
CA GLU A 17 0.25 -0.02 -22.63
C GLU A 17 0.48 1.29 -23.40
N GLN A 18 1.56 1.99 -23.02
CA GLN A 18 2.02 3.24 -23.60
C GLN A 18 3.54 3.15 -23.71
N ILE A 19 4.13 3.79 -24.71
CA ILE A 19 5.58 3.94 -24.83
C ILE A 19 5.94 5.42 -24.83
N ILE A 20 7.15 5.70 -24.39
CA ILE A 20 7.73 7.04 -24.35
C ILE A 20 9.05 7.00 -25.09
N LEU A 21 9.11 7.73 -26.20
CA LEU A 21 10.29 7.78 -27.07
C LEU A 21 11.15 8.99 -26.71
N ASN A 22 12.43 8.76 -26.42
CA ASN A 22 13.44 9.77 -26.11
C ASN A 22 13.01 10.77 -25.03
N ARG A 23 12.10 10.37 -24.11
CA ARG A 23 11.46 11.24 -23.12
C ARG A 23 10.77 12.48 -23.71
N LYS A 24 10.34 12.43 -24.98
CA LYS A 24 9.78 13.56 -25.74
C LYS A 24 8.36 13.29 -26.22
N TYR A 25 8.14 12.12 -26.81
CA TYR A 25 6.88 11.74 -27.44
C TYR A 25 6.26 10.55 -26.72
N LYS A 26 4.92 10.53 -26.68
CA LYS A 26 4.15 9.43 -26.08
C LYS A 26 3.35 8.76 -27.17
N PHE A 27 3.30 7.44 -27.14
CA PHE A 27 2.48 6.65 -28.06
C PHE A 27 1.62 5.66 -27.29
N ASN A 28 0.35 5.55 -27.68
CA ASN A 28 -0.57 4.56 -27.11
C ASN A 28 -0.62 3.33 -28.01
N LEU A 29 -0.74 2.14 -27.41
CA LEU A 29 -0.98 0.92 -28.16
C LEU A 29 -2.27 1.05 -28.98
N SER A 30 -2.16 0.88 -30.29
CA SER A 30 -3.28 0.98 -31.24
C SER A 30 -3.78 -0.39 -31.65
N SER A 31 -2.89 -1.31 -32.05
CA SER A 31 -3.26 -2.64 -32.50
C SER A 31 -2.12 -3.64 -32.34
N LYS A 32 -2.48 -4.93 -32.25
CA LYS A 32 -1.55 -6.06 -32.39
C LYS A 32 -1.68 -6.64 -33.80
N ARG A 33 -0.57 -6.96 -34.43
CA ARG A 33 -0.50 -7.57 -35.76
C ARG A 33 -0.44 -9.10 -35.66
N LYS A 34 -0.57 -9.78 -36.81
CA LYS A 34 -0.58 -11.26 -36.89
C LYS A 34 0.74 -11.91 -36.44
N ASP A 35 1.85 -11.21 -36.66
CA ASP A 35 3.21 -11.57 -36.22
C ASP A 35 3.47 -11.22 -34.73
N ASN A 36 2.42 -10.89 -33.97
CA ASN A 36 2.46 -10.37 -32.60
C ASN A 36 3.13 -9.01 -32.40
N SER A 37 3.65 -8.38 -33.47
CA SER A 37 4.18 -7.02 -33.37
C SER A 37 3.09 -6.02 -32.98
N LYS A 38 3.47 -4.97 -32.27
CA LYS A 38 2.56 -3.99 -31.67
C LYS A 38 2.73 -2.65 -32.37
N LYS A 39 1.65 -2.11 -32.92
CA LYS A 39 1.61 -0.76 -33.49
C LYS A 39 1.14 0.23 -32.42
N TYR A 40 1.94 1.27 -32.19
CA TYR A 40 1.66 2.38 -31.30
C TYR A 40 1.47 3.66 -32.13
N LYS A 41 0.44 4.45 -31.82
CA LYS A 41 0.18 5.75 -32.47
C LYS A 41 0.47 6.88 -31.49
N CYS A 42 0.96 8.01 -31.99
CA CYS A 42 1.20 9.20 -31.16
C CYS A 42 -0.06 9.55 -30.35
N THR A 43 0.11 10.03 -29.11
CA THR A 43 -1.04 10.43 -28.27
C THR A 43 -1.86 11.57 -28.89
N GLU A 44 -1.25 12.37 -29.77
CA GLU A 44 -1.85 13.50 -30.48
C GLU A 44 -2.56 13.09 -31.80
N TYR A 45 -2.69 11.78 -32.10
CA TYR A 45 -3.34 11.34 -33.34
C TYR A 45 -4.84 11.65 -33.38
N LYS A 46 -5.47 11.76 -32.21
CA LYS A 46 -6.91 11.97 -32.01
C LYS A 46 -7.26 13.39 -31.58
N THR A 47 -6.26 14.23 -31.38
CA THR A 47 -6.42 15.63 -31.01
C THR A 47 -6.53 16.50 -32.28
N LEU A 48 -6.68 17.82 -32.12
CA LEU A 48 -6.67 18.76 -33.24
C LEU A 48 -5.42 18.63 -34.13
N ASN A 49 -4.28 18.26 -33.53
CA ASN A 49 -3.05 17.97 -34.26
C ASN A 49 -3.21 16.85 -35.29
N GLN A 50 -4.04 15.82 -35.05
CA GLN A 50 -4.18 14.65 -35.94
C GLN A 50 -2.84 14.03 -36.35
N CYS A 51 -1.91 13.91 -35.40
CA CYS A 51 -0.54 13.49 -35.67
C CYS A 51 -0.46 12.11 -36.36
N PRO A 52 0.22 11.98 -37.52
CA PRO A 52 0.29 10.72 -38.26
C PRO A 52 1.34 9.75 -37.72
N SER A 53 2.31 10.23 -36.92
CA SER A 53 3.44 9.44 -36.41
C SER A 53 3.02 8.17 -35.66
N PHE A 54 3.75 7.09 -35.93
CA PHE A 54 3.57 5.78 -35.29
C PHE A 54 4.89 5.03 -35.12
N ILE A 55 4.90 4.09 -34.20
CA ILE A 55 5.99 3.13 -33.95
C ILE A 55 5.46 1.71 -34.00
N ILE A 56 6.27 0.78 -34.48
CA ILE A 56 6.00 -0.65 -34.41
C ILE A 56 7.13 -1.32 -33.66
N LEU A 57 6.76 -2.06 -32.62
CA LEU A 57 7.69 -2.85 -31.83
C LEU A 57 7.45 -4.35 -32.03
N ASN A 58 8.52 -5.14 -32.00
CA ASN A 58 8.41 -6.60 -31.87
C ASN A 58 8.07 -7.01 -30.42
N ASN A 59 8.01 -8.32 -30.15
CA ASN A 59 7.74 -8.86 -28.82
C ASN A 59 8.82 -8.52 -27.78
N GLU A 60 10.05 -8.24 -28.23
CA GLU A 60 11.19 -7.86 -27.40
C GLU A 60 11.29 -6.34 -27.19
N ASN A 61 10.28 -5.58 -27.67
CA ASN A 61 10.23 -4.12 -27.66
C ASN A 61 11.32 -3.43 -28.50
N GLN A 62 11.90 -4.12 -29.48
CA GLN A 62 12.79 -3.52 -30.47
C GLN A 62 11.97 -2.86 -31.58
N ILE A 63 12.48 -1.75 -32.12
CA ILE A 63 11.81 -0.98 -33.17
C ILE A 63 11.94 -1.72 -34.49
N LEU A 64 10.80 -2.12 -35.06
CA LEU A 64 10.71 -2.64 -36.42
C LEU A 64 10.51 -1.51 -37.44
N GLU A 65 9.72 -0.50 -37.07
CA GLU A 65 9.38 0.62 -37.94
C GLU A 65 9.09 1.86 -37.08
N TYR A 66 9.58 3.02 -37.51
CA TYR A 66 9.26 4.31 -36.90
C TYR A 66 9.00 5.37 -37.97
N ASP A 67 7.81 5.97 -37.93
CA ASP A 67 7.46 7.17 -38.69
C ASP A 67 7.57 8.41 -37.78
N ASP A 68 8.60 9.24 -37.99
CA ASP A 68 8.90 10.47 -37.22
C ASP A 68 8.12 11.71 -37.72
N SER A 69 7.02 11.53 -38.48
CA SER A 69 6.21 12.62 -39.05
C SER A 69 5.34 13.33 -37.99
N HIS A 70 5.96 13.83 -36.91
CA HIS A 70 5.28 14.63 -35.91
C HIS A 70 4.95 16.03 -36.45
N ASN A 71 3.70 16.45 -36.31
CA ASN A 71 3.21 17.78 -36.70
C ASN A 71 2.91 18.68 -35.49
N HIS A 72 3.49 18.36 -34.34
CA HIS A 72 3.35 19.09 -33.09
C HIS A 72 4.67 19.09 -32.33
N LEU A 73 4.80 20.03 -31.39
CA LEU A 73 6.00 20.16 -30.57
C LEU A 73 6.16 18.97 -29.59
N GLU A 74 7.41 18.76 -29.17
CA GLU A 74 7.78 17.77 -28.15
C GLU A 74 7.11 18.10 -26.81
N ASN A 75 6.61 17.07 -26.10
CA ASN A 75 6.01 17.22 -24.77
C ASN A 75 6.89 16.57 -23.70
N LYS A 76 8.10 17.11 -23.52
CA LYS A 76 9.12 16.59 -22.59
C LYS A 76 8.60 16.48 -21.15
N PHE A 77 7.90 17.50 -20.67
CA PHE A 77 7.36 17.51 -19.31
C PHE A 77 6.25 16.46 -19.12
N GLY A 78 5.34 16.34 -20.10
CA GLY A 78 4.28 15.33 -20.08
C GLY A 78 4.81 13.90 -20.18
N ALA A 79 5.88 13.68 -20.96
CA ALA A 79 6.59 12.41 -21.03
C ALA A 79 7.28 12.09 -19.70
N ALA A 80 8.06 13.03 -19.16
CA ALA A 80 8.71 12.90 -17.86
C ALA A 80 7.71 12.57 -16.74
N LYS A 81 6.56 13.24 -16.73
CA LYS A 81 5.48 12.94 -15.77
C LYS A 81 4.97 11.51 -15.86
N SER A 82 4.79 10.98 -17.07
CA SER A 82 4.41 9.58 -17.24
C SER A 82 5.51 8.63 -16.76
N ILE A 83 6.79 8.91 -17.05
CA ILE A 83 7.94 8.09 -16.63
C ILE A 83 8.00 7.97 -15.10
N VAL A 84 8.09 9.10 -14.39
CA VAL A 84 8.21 9.13 -12.92
C VAL A 84 7.05 8.37 -12.29
N LYS A 85 5.84 8.62 -12.78
CA LYS A 85 4.63 7.98 -12.27
C LYS A 85 4.69 6.45 -12.40
N ASN A 86 5.14 5.89 -13.53
CA ASN A 86 5.18 4.43 -13.67
C ASN A 86 6.30 3.81 -12.84
N LYS A 87 7.49 4.41 -12.83
CA LYS A 87 8.60 3.92 -12.01
C LYS A 87 8.18 3.82 -10.53
N ILE A 88 7.51 4.84 -10.00
CA ILE A 88 6.97 4.78 -8.63
C ILE A 88 5.89 3.69 -8.47
N LYS A 89 4.97 3.56 -9.43
CA LYS A 89 3.91 2.52 -9.37
C LYS A 89 4.49 1.11 -9.41
N ASP A 90 5.50 0.88 -10.24
CA ASP A 90 6.17 -0.41 -10.38
C ASP A 90 6.87 -0.78 -9.06
N GLU A 91 7.57 0.16 -8.43
CA GLU A 91 8.17 -0.04 -7.11
C GLU A 91 7.13 -0.33 -6.02
N ILE A 92 5.98 0.36 -6.03
CA ILE A 92 4.88 0.05 -5.10
C ILE A 92 4.36 -1.37 -5.33
N SER A 93 4.20 -1.78 -6.59
CA SER A 93 3.66 -3.11 -6.94
C SER A 93 4.57 -4.28 -6.56
N LYS A 94 5.88 -4.04 -6.41
CA LYS A 94 6.85 -5.03 -5.93
C LYS A 94 6.75 -5.26 -4.42
N SER A 95 6.11 -4.37 -3.67
CA SER A 95 5.97 -4.49 -2.21
C SER A 95 4.81 -5.39 -1.84
N SER A 96 5.04 -6.33 -0.91
CA SER A 96 3.98 -7.13 -0.30
C SER A 96 3.01 -6.28 0.54
N ILE A 97 3.47 -5.13 1.03
CA ILE A 97 2.66 -4.16 1.79
C ILE A 97 2.83 -2.78 1.13
N PRO A 98 2.02 -2.45 0.11
CA PRO A 98 2.09 -1.17 -0.60
C PRO A 98 2.04 0.06 0.31
N PHE A 99 1.33 -0.02 1.45
CA PHE A 99 1.19 1.08 2.40
C PHE A 99 2.52 1.51 3.03
N ASN A 100 3.43 0.56 3.30
CA ASN A 100 4.72 0.80 3.93
C ASN A 100 5.75 1.42 2.98
N VAL A 101 5.43 1.52 1.69
CA VAL A 101 6.33 2.10 0.69
C VAL A 101 6.43 3.60 0.89
N ASN A 102 7.63 4.09 1.21
CA ASN A 102 7.92 5.52 1.28
C ASN A 102 8.04 6.12 -0.14
N ILE A 103 6.90 6.60 -0.64
CA ILE A 103 6.77 7.18 -1.99
C ILE A 103 7.71 8.38 -2.18
N LYS A 104 7.88 9.22 -1.16
CA LYS A 104 8.72 10.43 -1.26
C LYS A 104 10.18 10.06 -1.50
N ARG A 105 10.71 9.09 -0.73
CA ARG A 105 12.07 8.57 -0.91
C ARG A 105 12.29 8.00 -2.31
N ILE A 106 11.32 7.28 -2.87
CA ILE A 106 11.41 6.73 -4.23
C ILE A 106 11.43 7.86 -5.27
N TYR A 107 10.53 8.84 -5.11
CA TYR A 107 10.51 10.01 -5.97
C TYR A 107 11.84 10.76 -5.96
N ASP A 108 12.44 10.98 -4.78
CA ASP A 108 13.69 11.74 -4.67
C ASP A 108 14.82 11.03 -5.47
N LYS A 109 14.93 9.70 -5.34
CA LYS A 109 15.87 8.89 -6.15
C LYS A 109 15.64 9.02 -7.66
N ILE A 110 14.38 8.94 -8.10
CA ILE A 110 14.04 9.06 -9.53
C ILE A 110 14.32 10.48 -10.05
N SER A 111 14.01 11.49 -9.24
CA SER A 111 14.16 12.89 -9.61
C SER A 111 15.63 13.27 -9.87
N GLN A 112 16.56 12.72 -9.08
CA GLN A 112 18.01 12.90 -9.28
C GLN A 112 18.46 12.43 -10.68
N GLY A 113 17.95 11.29 -11.16
CA GLY A 113 18.28 10.78 -12.49
C GLY A 113 17.57 11.49 -13.66
N MET A 114 16.53 12.29 -13.38
CA MET A 114 15.76 12.99 -14.42
C MET A 114 16.10 14.48 -14.55
N GLY A 115 16.71 15.08 -13.53
CA GLY A 115 17.12 16.49 -13.55
C GLY A 115 15.95 17.47 -13.69
N LEU A 116 16.19 18.58 -14.39
CA LEU A 116 15.28 19.73 -14.46
C LEU A 116 13.91 19.45 -15.10
N ILE A 117 13.77 18.37 -15.87
CA ILE A 117 12.51 18.00 -16.55
C ILE A 117 11.58 17.23 -15.59
N CYS A 118 12.05 16.82 -14.41
CA CYS A 118 11.26 16.06 -13.46
C CYS A 118 10.08 16.90 -12.93
N PRO A 119 8.83 16.38 -12.97
CA PRO A 119 7.70 17.05 -12.36
C PRO A 119 7.86 17.16 -10.85
N GLY A 120 7.45 18.28 -10.25
CA GLY A 120 7.45 18.42 -8.79
C GLY A 120 6.59 17.37 -8.09
N TYR A 121 7.01 16.90 -6.92
CA TYR A 121 6.36 15.81 -6.17
C TYR A 121 4.84 15.99 -5.98
N ASN A 122 4.41 17.20 -5.62
CA ASN A 122 2.98 17.49 -5.39
C ASN A 122 2.13 17.28 -6.66
N SER A 123 2.70 17.46 -7.85
CA SER A 123 2.00 17.29 -9.12
C SER A 123 1.71 15.82 -9.49
N ILE A 124 2.39 14.88 -8.84
CA ILE A 124 2.22 13.42 -9.04
C ILE A 124 1.66 12.72 -7.80
N LYS A 125 1.79 13.31 -6.61
CA LYS A 125 1.43 12.71 -5.31
C LYS A 125 0.03 12.11 -5.34
N SER A 126 -0.99 12.89 -5.72
CA SER A 126 -2.39 12.45 -5.74
C SER A 126 -2.62 11.24 -6.65
N GLN A 127 -2.00 11.21 -7.83
CA GLN A 127 -2.14 10.13 -8.79
C GLN A 127 -1.45 8.85 -8.33
N VAL A 128 -0.27 8.96 -7.73
CA VAL A 128 0.44 7.81 -7.15
C VAL A 128 -0.33 7.27 -5.95
N THR A 129 -0.81 8.14 -5.05
CA THR A 129 -1.61 7.73 -3.89
C THR A 129 -2.89 7.00 -4.33
N ARG A 130 -3.59 7.50 -5.35
CA ARG A 130 -4.77 6.82 -5.92
C ARG A 130 -4.41 5.44 -6.48
N SER A 131 -3.29 5.33 -7.19
CA SER A 131 -2.82 4.05 -7.73
C SER A 131 -2.38 3.06 -6.64
N ARG A 132 -1.87 3.55 -5.50
CA ARG A 132 -1.59 2.70 -4.34
C ARG A 132 -2.88 2.20 -3.72
N ARG A 133 -3.90 3.07 -3.60
CA ARG A 133 -5.22 2.69 -3.07
C ARG A 133 -5.91 1.61 -3.90
N THR A 134 -5.77 1.60 -5.22
CA THR A 134 -6.33 0.52 -6.06
C THR A 134 -5.70 -0.85 -5.84
N GLN A 135 -4.57 -0.94 -5.14
CA GLN A 135 -3.94 -2.21 -4.75
C GLN A 135 -4.35 -2.65 -3.34
N LEU A 136 -5.03 -1.79 -2.59
CA LEU A 136 -5.53 -2.10 -1.26
C LEU A 136 -6.96 -2.64 -1.36
N PRO A 137 -7.38 -3.48 -0.41
CA PRO A 137 -8.81 -3.79 -0.25
C PRO A 137 -9.62 -2.48 -0.13
N PRO A 138 -10.90 -2.50 -0.54
CA PRO A 138 -11.80 -1.39 -0.26
C PRO A 138 -11.85 -1.13 1.25
N ASP A 139 -12.04 0.12 1.63
CA ASP A 139 -12.24 0.49 3.03
C ASP A 139 -13.52 -0.20 3.53
N ILE A 140 -13.42 -0.81 4.71
CA ILE A 140 -14.54 -1.45 5.39
C ILE A 140 -15.42 -0.35 5.98
N THR A 141 -16.74 -0.44 5.80
CA THR A 141 -17.68 0.60 6.26
C THR A 141 -18.54 0.17 7.43
N THR A 142 -18.69 -1.13 7.65
CA THR A 142 -19.46 -1.70 8.75
C THR A 142 -18.63 -2.74 9.50
N PHE A 143 -18.99 -2.99 10.77
CA PHE A 143 -18.29 -3.97 11.59
C PHE A 143 -18.43 -5.40 11.03
N ASP A 144 -19.60 -5.73 10.48
CA ASP A 144 -19.94 -7.07 9.98
C ASP A 144 -19.21 -7.42 8.68
N GLU A 145 -18.76 -6.43 7.91
CA GLU A 145 -17.93 -6.59 6.71
C GLU A 145 -16.51 -7.09 7.01
N ILE A 146 -16.05 -7.02 8.27
CA ILE A 146 -14.74 -7.55 8.65
C ILE A 146 -14.75 -9.06 8.45
N PRO A 147 -13.88 -9.65 7.61
CA PRO A 147 -13.93 -11.08 7.36
C PRO A 147 -13.44 -11.87 8.59
N ASN A 148 -13.90 -13.12 8.75
CA ASN A 148 -13.41 -14.03 9.79
C ASN A 148 -12.00 -14.57 9.46
N GLU A 149 -11.62 -14.58 8.19
CA GLU A 149 -10.31 -15.01 7.72
C GLU A 149 -9.69 -13.94 6.83
N SER A 150 -8.39 -13.72 6.97
CA SER A 150 -7.66 -12.76 6.14
C SER A 150 -6.17 -13.04 6.20
N LYS A 151 -5.48 -12.83 5.08
CA LYS A 151 -4.01 -12.82 5.05
C LYS A 151 -3.39 -11.79 6.00
N TYR A 152 -4.15 -10.77 6.40
CA TYR A 152 -3.69 -9.74 7.34
C TYR A 152 -3.82 -10.16 8.81
N TYR A 153 -4.49 -11.27 9.09
CA TYR A 153 -4.57 -11.86 10.43
C TYR A 153 -3.44 -12.85 10.71
N LYS A 154 -2.42 -12.85 9.85
CA LYS A 154 -1.21 -13.65 9.98
C LYS A 154 0.00 -12.73 10.13
N THR A 155 0.91 -13.07 11.03
CA THR A 155 2.19 -12.37 11.15
C THR A 155 3.11 -12.72 9.97
N LYS A 156 4.24 -12.04 9.85
CA LYS A 156 5.28 -12.41 8.86
C LYS A 156 5.85 -13.82 9.08
N ARG A 157 5.63 -14.42 10.26
CA ARG A 157 6.02 -15.79 10.62
C ARG A 157 4.86 -16.78 10.48
N ASP A 158 3.77 -16.38 9.81
CA ASP A 158 2.53 -17.15 9.62
C ASP A 158 1.78 -17.52 10.93
N GLU A 159 2.06 -16.79 12.00
CA GLU A 159 1.37 -16.97 13.28
C GLU A 159 0.01 -16.27 13.25
N ASN A 160 -0.98 -16.85 13.95
CA ASN A 160 -2.28 -16.21 14.10
C ASN A 160 -2.15 -14.90 14.89
N PHE A 161 -2.74 -13.83 14.35
CA PHE A 161 -2.76 -12.51 14.97
C PHE A 161 -4.16 -12.14 15.45
N MET A 162 -5.22 -12.47 14.70
CA MET A 162 -6.59 -12.35 15.21
C MET A 162 -6.92 -13.59 16.03
N ILE A 163 -7.29 -13.41 17.30
CA ILE A 163 -7.54 -14.52 18.23
C ILE A 163 -9.02 -14.70 18.56
N PHE A 164 -9.82 -13.64 18.41
CA PHE A 164 -11.24 -13.67 18.73
C PHE A 164 -12.02 -12.64 17.91
N LYS A 165 -13.26 -12.98 17.56
CA LYS A 165 -14.24 -12.08 16.94
C LYS A 165 -15.66 -12.48 17.32
N ASN A 166 -16.47 -11.52 17.72
CA ASN A 166 -17.93 -11.62 17.81
C ASN A 166 -18.58 -10.37 17.18
N ASN A 167 -19.86 -10.08 17.48
CA ASN A 167 -20.60 -8.96 16.88
C ASN A 167 -20.18 -7.55 17.39
N ASP A 168 -19.48 -7.48 18.52
CA ASP A 168 -19.14 -6.23 19.21
C ASP A 168 -17.63 -6.05 19.43
N LEU A 169 -16.84 -7.11 19.25
CA LEU A 169 -15.45 -7.17 19.66
C LEU A 169 -14.62 -7.99 18.66
N ILE A 170 -13.46 -7.46 18.30
CA ILE A 170 -12.38 -8.21 17.67
C ILE A 170 -11.13 -8.04 18.52
N VAL A 171 -10.40 -9.13 18.77
CA VAL A 171 -9.15 -9.13 19.54
C VAL A 171 -8.00 -9.62 18.67
N PHE A 172 -6.93 -8.82 18.64
CA PHE A 172 -5.68 -9.13 18.00
C PHE A 172 -4.55 -9.26 19.04
N GLN A 173 -3.86 -10.39 19.01
CA GLN A 173 -2.71 -10.69 19.84
C GLN A 173 -1.87 -11.80 19.19
N SER A 174 -0.64 -11.49 18.79
CA SER A 174 0.31 -12.51 18.30
C SER A 174 0.88 -13.35 19.45
N PRO A 175 1.50 -14.52 19.17
CA PRO A 175 2.19 -15.31 20.19
C PRO A 175 3.19 -14.50 21.03
N PHE A 176 4.03 -13.70 20.38
CA PHE A 176 4.99 -12.83 21.06
C PHE A 176 4.31 -11.80 21.98
N GLN A 177 3.19 -11.24 21.55
CA GLN A 177 2.44 -10.29 22.37
C GLN A 177 1.75 -10.95 23.56
N ALA A 178 1.25 -12.17 23.38
CA ALA A 178 0.69 -12.99 24.44
C ALA A 178 1.75 -13.36 25.50
N GLU A 179 2.97 -13.67 25.05
CA GLU A 179 4.12 -13.89 25.91
C GLU A 179 4.51 -12.62 26.70
N LEU A 180 4.55 -11.46 26.05
CA LEU A 180 4.78 -10.19 26.73
C LEU A 180 3.68 -9.89 27.76
N PHE A 181 2.41 -10.14 27.42
CA PHE A 181 1.30 -9.95 28.34
C PHE A 181 1.40 -10.86 29.57
N SER A 182 1.83 -12.12 29.38
CA SER A 182 1.88 -13.11 30.45
C SER A 182 3.11 -13.01 31.36
N LYS A 183 4.23 -12.49 30.85
CA LYS A 183 5.48 -12.35 31.63
C LYS A 183 5.57 -11.06 32.43
N ASN A 184 4.89 -10.00 31.98
CA ASN A 184 5.07 -8.68 32.58
C ASN A 184 4.06 -8.38 33.68
N LYS A 185 4.56 -7.84 34.78
CA LYS A 185 3.77 -7.51 35.97
C LYS A 185 2.79 -6.37 35.74
N HIS A 186 3.22 -5.36 34.99
CA HIS A 186 2.48 -4.14 34.76
C HIS A 186 1.91 -4.12 33.34
N ILE A 187 0.59 -3.98 33.25
CA ILE A 187 -0.09 -3.72 31.99
C ILE A 187 -0.75 -2.36 32.07
N PHE A 188 -0.56 -1.58 31.02
CA PHE A 188 -1.18 -0.28 30.81
C PHE A 188 -2.21 -0.45 29.70
N ALA A 189 -3.40 0.05 29.91
CA ALA A 189 -4.45 -0.02 28.90
C ALA A 189 -5.14 1.31 28.72
N ASP A 190 -5.47 1.59 27.46
CA ASP A 190 -6.08 2.85 27.05
C ASP A 190 -6.93 2.64 25.79
N GLY A 191 -8.06 3.33 25.74
CA GLY A 191 -8.97 3.42 24.60
C GLY A 191 -8.65 4.61 23.72
N THR A 192 -8.26 4.36 22.46
CA THR A 192 -8.00 5.42 21.48
C THR A 192 -9.14 5.55 20.46
N PHE A 193 -9.73 6.74 20.40
CA PHE A 193 -10.78 7.11 19.44
C PHE A 193 -10.24 7.55 18.08
N TYR A 194 -9.07 8.18 18.05
CA TYR A 194 -8.54 8.81 16.83
C TYR A 194 -8.27 7.81 15.70
N ILE A 195 -7.79 6.62 16.05
CA ILE A 195 -7.51 5.54 15.10
C ILE A 195 -8.67 4.54 14.94
N ALA A 196 -9.76 4.73 15.68
CA ALA A 196 -10.89 3.82 15.65
C ALA A 196 -11.61 3.90 14.29
N PRO A 197 -11.93 2.74 13.67
CA PRO A 197 -12.83 2.73 12.52
C PRO A 197 -14.15 3.45 12.83
N ILE A 198 -14.73 4.12 11.83
CA ILE A 198 -15.96 4.93 11.99
C ILE A 198 -17.16 4.16 12.55
N PHE A 199 -17.19 2.84 12.33
CA PHE A 199 -18.23 1.92 12.79
C PHE A 199 -17.93 1.28 14.15
N SER A 200 -16.82 1.66 14.78
CA SER A 200 -16.40 1.19 16.09
C SER A 200 -16.38 2.36 17.06
N TYR A 201 -16.57 2.05 18.33
CA TYR A 201 -16.51 3.04 19.39
C TYR A 201 -15.06 3.41 19.72
N GLN A 202 -14.18 2.41 19.87
CA GLN A 202 -12.77 2.64 20.16
C GLN A 202 -11.87 1.50 19.70
N VAL A 203 -10.57 1.79 19.59
CA VAL A 203 -9.52 0.78 19.60
C VAL A 203 -8.92 0.74 21.00
N PHE A 204 -9.10 -0.38 21.69
CA PHE A 204 -8.54 -0.61 23.01
C PHE A 204 -7.17 -1.27 22.87
N ILE A 205 -6.16 -0.71 23.54
CA ILE A 205 -4.77 -1.16 23.43
C ILE A 205 -4.27 -1.54 24.80
N THR A 206 -3.64 -2.71 24.91
CA THR A 206 -2.85 -3.05 26.11
C THR A 206 -1.37 -2.98 25.80
N ARG A 207 -0.58 -2.49 26.75
CA ARG A 207 0.86 -2.29 26.62
C ARG A 207 1.59 -2.70 27.89
N THR A 208 2.85 -3.02 27.75
CA THR A 208 3.78 -3.19 28.86
C THR A 208 5.08 -2.47 28.60
N TYR A 209 5.78 -2.08 29.66
CA TYR A 209 7.11 -1.51 29.54
C TYR A 209 8.15 -2.63 29.66
N VAL A 210 8.96 -2.80 28.62
CA VAL A 210 10.01 -3.83 28.56
C VAL A 210 11.32 -3.17 28.96
N THR A 211 11.79 -3.48 30.18
CA THR A 211 12.96 -2.83 30.81
C THR A 211 14.22 -3.00 29.97
N GLU A 212 14.44 -4.19 29.41
CA GLU A 212 15.62 -4.52 28.60
C GLU A 212 15.75 -3.65 27.35
N LEU A 213 14.61 -3.16 26.84
CA LEU A 213 14.53 -2.35 25.63
C LEU A 213 14.22 -0.87 25.94
N ASN A 214 14.04 -0.54 27.22
CA ASN A 214 13.66 0.79 27.70
C ASN A 214 12.50 1.42 26.89
N CYS A 215 11.47 0.63 26.56
CA CYS A 215 10.34 1.13 25.79
C CYS A 215 9.06 0.33 26.01
N PHE A 216 7.93 0.94 25.65
CA PHE A 216 6.62 0.30 25.69
C PHE A 216 6.39 -0.58 24.46
N TYR A 217 5.91 -1.80 24.72
CA TYR A 217 5.46 -2.73 23.70
C TYR A 217 3.96 -2.98 23.82
N THR A 218 3.28 -3.03 22.68
CA THR A 218 1.87 -3.41 22.63
C THR A 218 1.70 -4.91 22.80
N THR A 219 0.84 -5.29 23.74
CA THR A 219 0.50 -6.67 24.10
C THR A 219 -0.83 -7.13 23.54
N SER A 220 -1.72 -6.22 23.13
CA SER A 220 -2.91 -6.54 22.31
C SER A 220 -3.49 -5.28 21.67
N PHE A 221 -4.28 -5.48 20.62
CA PHE A 221 -5.17 -4.47 20.05
C PHE A 221 -6.58 -5.06 19.95
N SER A 222 -7.60 -4.29 20.29
CA SER A 222 -8.98 -4.72 20.15
C SER A 222 -9.83 -3.63 19.55
N ILE A 223 -10.75 -3.99 18.66
CA ILE A 223 -11.74 -3.08 18.09
C ILE A 223 -13.05 -3.33 18.82
N LEU A 224 -13.57 -2.31 19.51
CA LEU A 224 -14.79 -2.40 20.31
C LEU A 224 -15.89 -1.56 19.67
N LYS A 225 -17.08 -2.14 19.51
CA LYS A 225 -18.27 -1.45 18.98
C LYS A 225 -19.00 -0.62 20.06
N ASN A 226 -18.73 -0.87 21.34
CA ASN A 226 -19.40 -0.24 22.48
C ASN A 226 -18.50 -0.23 23.74
N LYS A 227 -18.93 0.49 24.79
CA LYS A 227 -18.28 0.51 26.14
C LYS A 227 -18.97 -0.37 27.18
N LYS A 228 -19.70 -1.42 26.79
CA LYS A 228 -20.39 -2.25 27.79
C LYS A 228 -19.37 -3.05 28.60
N GLN A 229 -19.58 -3.14 29.92
CA GLN A 229 -18.75 -3.95 30.81
C GLN A 229 -18.55 -5.38 30.28
N THR A 230 -19.63 -6.02 29.81
CA THR A 230 -19.60 -7.37 29.22
C THR A 230 -18.62 -7.50 28.05
N THR A 231 -18.45 -6.45 27.26
CA THR A 231 -17.49 -6.43 26.13
C THR A 231 -16.05 -6.45 26.62
N TYR A 232 -15.74 -5.70 27.69
CA TYR A 232 -14.40 -5.72 28.29
C TYR A 232 -14.12 -7.02 29.03
N GLU A 233 -15.11 -7.60 29.71
CA GLU A 233 -14.99 -8.91 30.36
C GLU A 233 -14.58 -9.97 29.33
N ILE A 234 -15.30 -10.08 28.21
CA ILE A 234 -14.97 -11.00 27.11
C ILE A 234 -13.58 -10.71 26.53
N LEU A 235 -13.22 -9.43 26.35
CA LEU A 235 -11.90 -9.02 25.85
C LEU A 235 -10.78 -9.55 26.74
N PHE A 236 -10.88 -9.39 28.06
CA PHE A 236 -9.84 -9.83 28.97
C PHE A 236 -9.82 -11.34 29.16
N GLU A 237 -10.98 -12.00 29.12
CA GLU A 237 -11.07 -13.47 29.12
C GLU A 237 -10.31 -14.07 27.93
N GLU A 238 -10.55 -13.56 26.71
CA GLU A 238 -9.90 -14.08 25.52
C GLU A 238 -8.40 -13.76 25.46
N ILE A 239 -7.98 -12.58 25.92
CA ILE A 239 -6.55 -12.26 26.08
C ILE A 239 -5.87 -13.21 27.08
N LYS A 240 -6.48 -13.45 28.24
CA LYS A 240 -5.94 -14.37 29.27
C LYS A 240 -5.87 -15.79 28.75
N LYS A 241 -6.93 -16.27 28.11
CA LYS A 241 -7.03 -17.60 27.49
C LYS A 241 -6.00 -17.82 26.39
N ASN A 242 -5.65 -16.80 25.62
CA ASN A 242 -4.58 -16.92 24.63
C ASN A 242 -3.19 -16.87 25.27
N SER A 243 -3.01 -16.03 26.29
CA SER A 243 -1.77 -15.85 27.04
C SER A 243 -1.39 -17.08 27.89
N SER A 244 -2.37 -17.89 28.30
CA SER A 244 -2.16 -19.12 29.06
C SER A 244 -1.30 -20.17 28.37
N LYS A 245 -1.27 -20.14 27.05
CA LYS A 245 -0.46 -21.06 26.23
C LYS A 245 1.04 -20.83 26.41
N TYR A 246 1.45 -19.66 26.90
CA TYR A 246 2.84 -19.21 26.92
C TYR A 246 3.41 -19.03 28.33
N ASN A 247 2.60 -19.16 29.38
CA ASN A 247 3.08 -19.13 30.76
C ASN A 247 2.28 -20.10 31.63
N SER A 248 2.96 -21.13 32.15
CA SER A 248 2.34 -22.28 32.83
C SER A 248 2.04 -22.05 34.32
N ILE A 249 2.44 -20.90 34.88
CA ILE A 249 2.58 -20.75 36.35
C ILE A 249 1.57 -19.79 36.99
N GLU A 250 1.13 -18.72 36.32
CA GLU A 250 -0.03 -17.90 36.73
C GLU A 250 -0.13 -16.75 35.72
N ILE A 251 -1.26 -16.62 35.01
CA ILE A 251 -1.47 -15.50 34.08
C ILE A 251 -2.24 -14.43 34.82
N THR A 252 -1.53 -13.46 35.34
CA THR A 252 -2.16 -12.19 35.69
C THR A 252 -1.12 -11.09 35.58
N PRO A 253 -1.38 -10.04 34.80
CA PRO A 253 -0.84 -8.74 35.13
C PRO A 253 -1.11 -8.52 36.62
N LYS A 254 -0.07 -8.40 37.44
CA LYS A 254 -0.28 -8.21 38.89
C LYS A 254 -0.80 -6.81 39.17
N ILE A 255 -0.57 -5.87 38.25
CA ILE A 255 -1.01 -4.48 38.35
C ILE A 255 -1.49 -4.04 36.96
N PHE A 256 -2.76 -3.64 36.91
CA PHE A 256 -3.40 -3.11 35.71
C PHE A 256 -3.60 -1.60 35.88
N HIS A 257 -3.02 -0.83 34.98
CA HIS A 257 -3.12 0.62 34.93
C HIS A 257 -4.08 1.00 33.81
N CYS A 258 -5.18 1.65 34.15
CA CYS A 258 -6.12 2.19 33.19
C CYS A 258 -6.74 3.46 33.75
N ASP A 259 -7.17 4.33 32.86
CA ASP A 259 -7.98 5.49 33.22
C ASP A 259 -9.39 5.03 33.62
N PHE A 260 -10.12 5.91 34.30
CA PHE A 260 -11.53 5.68 34.59
C PHE A 260 -12.33 5.88 33.30
N GLU A 261 -12.75 4.78 32.67
CA GLU A 261 -13.48 4.78 31.39
C GLU A 261 -15.02 4.84 31.51
#